data_AF-A0A1Q7PMQ1-F1
#
_entry.id   AF-A0A1Q7PMQ1-F1
#
_cell.length_a   1.000
_cell.length_b   1.000
_cell.length_c   1.000
_cell.angle_alpha   90.00
_cell.angle_beta   90.00
_cell.angle_gamma   90.00
#
_symmetry.space_group_name_H-M   'P 1'
#
loop_
_entity.id
_entity.type
_entity.pdbx_description
1 polymer ?
#
loop_
_entity_poly.entity_id
_entity_poly.type
_entity_poly.pdbx_seq_one_letter_code
_entity_poly.pdbx_strand_id
1 'polypeptide(L)'
;MQIYSAGFSDVVPFACPVDSAVLTISVYDKTLLAMFREYPRSGWSESQFNAVESRLKPHSCGARFRHDAMPKCPHCGVSLISSVLGVSEFVVVGEIIDGQAENAWLDLES
;
A
#
# COMPACT_ATOMS: atom_id res chain seq x y z
N MET A 1 24.77 -6.56 -1.03
CA MET A 1 23.63 -7.01 -1.86
C MET A 1 22.68 -5.83 -1.94
N GLN A 2 22.58 -5.18 -3.10
CA GLN A 2 21.66 -4.06 -3.32
C GLN A 2 20.41 -4.62 -3.97
N ILE A 3 19.26 -4.38 -3.35
CA ILE A 3 17.94 -4.74 -3.86
C ILE A 3 17.41 -3.49 -4.58
N TYR A 4 17.22 -3.58 -5.89
CA TYR A 4 16.59 -2.54 -6.70
C TYR A 4 15.15 -2.99 -7.00
N SER A 5 14.15 -2.24 -6.54
CA SER A 5 12.76 -2.42 -6.97
C SER A 5 12.48 -1.47 -8.13
N ALA A 6 12.36 -2.00 -9.34
CA ALA A 6 11.84 -1.28 -10.50
C ALA A 6 10.39 -1.74 -10.71
N GLY A 7 9.44 -0.88 -10.39
CA GLY A 7 8.00 -1.15 -10.39
C GLY A 7 7.37 -0.34 -9.28
N PHE A 8 6.66 0.74 -9.63
CA PHE A 8 6.16 1.80 -8.73
C PHE A 8 7.27 2.68 -8.11
N SER A 9 8.04 3.38 -8.94
CA SER A 9 9.01 4.36 -8.42
C SER A 9 8.35 5.55 -7.71
N ASP A 10 7.05 5.74 -7.90
CA ASP A 10 6.30 6.92 -7.50
C ASP A 10 5.11 6.64 -6.57
N VAL A 11 4.80 5.38 -6.25
CA VAL A 11 3.77 5.02 -5.26
C VAL A 11 4.18 3.85 -4.35
N VAL A 12 3.57 3.78 -3.16
CA VAL A 12 3.68 2.70 -2.18
C VAL A 12 2.31 1.99 -2.09
N PRO A 13 2.23 0.68 -2.39
CA PRO A 13 0.98 -0.06 -2.37
C PRO A 13 0.67 -0.69 -1.01
N PHE A 14 -0.63 -0.77 -0.67
CA PHE A 14 -1.16 -1.49 0.48
C PHE A 14 -2.44 -2.21 0.08
N ALA A 15 -2.59 -3.50 0.42
CA ALA A 15 -3.76 -4.28 0.05
C ALA A 15 -4.75 -4.43 1.21
N CYS A 16 -6.03 -4.55 0.88
CA CYS A 16 -7.05 -5.01 1.81
C CYS A 16 -6.92 -6.53 2.00
N PRO A 17 -6.90 -7.05 3.24
CA PRO A 17 -6.74 -8.48 3.49
C PRO A 17 -8.06 -9.28 3.36
N VAL A 18 -9.16 -8.63 2.96
CA VAL A 18 -10.50 -9.23 2.89
C VAL A 18 -11.06 -9.25 1.47
N ASP A 19 -10.75 -8.23 0.67
CA ASP A 19 -11.24 -8.07 -0.71
C ASP A 19 -10.09 -7.75 -1.67
N SER A 20 -10.43 -7.32 -2.89
CA SER A 20 -9.47 -7.09 -3.96
C SER A 20 -8.91 -5.66 -3.99
N ALA A 21 -9.26 -4.81 -3.02
CA ALA A 21 -8.88 -3.40 -3.04
C ALA A 21 -7.37 -3.21 -2.76
N VAL A 22 -6.74 -2.34 -3.55
CA VAL A 22 -5.37 -1.88 -3.35
C VAL A 22 -5.36 -0.37 -3.20
N LEU A 23 -4.87 0.11 -2.07
CA LEU A 23 -4.56 1.51 -1.83
C LEU A 23 -3.15 1.80 -2.36
N THR A 24 -3.01 2.89 -3.11
CA THR A 24 -1.70 3.40 -3.53
C THR A 24 -1.48 4.80 -2.96
N ILE A 25 -0.30 5.04 -2.41
CA ILE A 25 0.10 6.33 -1.84
C ILE A 25 1.30 6.85 -2.60
N SER A 26 1.23 8.09 -3.12
CA SER A 26 2.39 8.67 -3.79
C SER A 26 3.60 8.78 -2.86
N VAL A 27 4.81 8.47 -3.37
CA VAL A 27 6.07 8.72 -2.64
C VAL A 27 6.31 10.21 -2.38
N TYR A 28 5.58 11.08 -3.10
CA TYR A 28 5.59 12.54 -2.94
C TYR A 28 4.44 13.05 -2.05
N ASP A 29 3.64 12.17 -1.46
CA ASP A 29 2.56 12.55 -0.56
C ASP A 29 3.12 13.35 0.64
N LYS A 30 2.49 14.49 0.93
CA LYS A 30 2.98 15.44 1.94
C LYS A 30 2.96 14.85 3.35
N THR A 31 1.97 14.01 3.66
CA THR A 31 1.88 13.33 4.95
C THR A 31 2.99 12.30 5.08
N LEU A 32 3.22 11.52 4.03
CA LEU A 32 4.33 10.56 3.96
C LEU A 32 5.69 11.24 4.17
N LEU A 33 5.92 12.34 3.46
CA LEU A 33 7.14 13.15 3.59
C LEU A 33 7.27 13.78 4.98
N ALA A 34 6.16 14.21 5.61
CA ALA A 34 6.18 14.73 6.97
C ALA A 34 6.52 13.62 8.01
N MET A 35 6.07 12.38 7.78
CA MET A 35 6.35 11.25 8.66
C MET A 35 7.82 10.84 8.66
N PHE A 36 8.46 10.81 7.49
CA PHE A 36 9.81 10.24 7.34
C PHE A 36 10.88 11.27 6.95
N ARG A 37 10.52 12.54 6.77
CA ARG A 37 11.36 13.66 6.31
C ARG A 37 11.90 13.52 4.88
N GLU A 38 12.20 12.31 4.44
CA GLU A 38 12.60 11.97 3.07
C GLU A 38 12.12 10.56 2.68
N TYR A 39 11.99 10.31 1.39
CA TYR A 39 11.67 8.98 0.88
C TYR A 39 12.89 8.03 1.04
N PRO A 40 12.73 6.83 1.61
CA PRO A 40 13.85 5.92 1.85
C PRO A 40 14.55 5.49 0.56
N ARG A 41 15.86 5.78 0.44
CA ARG A 41 16.65 5.44 -0.76
C ARG A 41 16.93 3.93 -0.91
N SER A 42 16.80 3.16 0.16
CA SER A 42 17.13 1.73 0.24
C SER A 42 15.92 0.81 0.41
N GLY A 43 14.72 1.30 0.07
CA GLY A 43 13.46 0.62 0.39
C GLY A 43 13.01 0.87 1.83
N TRP A 44 11.79 0.43 2.12
CA TRP A 44 11.10 0.67 3.39
C TRP A 44 11.37 -0.45 4.41
N SER A 45 11.57 -0.09 5.68
CA SER A 45 11.62 -1.05 6.77
C SER A 45 10.21 -1.46 7.24
N GLU A 46 10.12 -2.63 7.86
CA GLU A 46 8.91 -3.12 8.52
C GLU A 46 8.30 -2.08 9.49
N SER A 47 9.15 -1.38 10.24
CA SER A 47 8.71 -0.31 11.15
C SER A 47 8.11 0.90 10.43
N GLN A 48 8.60 1.24 9.23
CA GLN A 48 8.06 2.33 8.41
C GLN A 48 6.70 1.95 7.82
N PHE A 49 6.55 0.71 7.34
CA PHE A 49 5.25 0.21 6.89
C PHE A 49 4.23 0.22 8.03
N ASN A 50 4.56 -0.35 9.18
CA ASN A 50 3.67 -0.35 10.35
C ASN A 50 3.27 1.07 10.78
N ALA A 51 4.19 2.05 10.71
CA ALA A 51 3.90 3.43 11.02
C ALA A 51 2.87 4.04 10.05
N VAL A 52 2.98 3.77 8.74
CA VAL A 52 2.00 4.22 7.74
C VAL A 52 0.66 3.52 7.95
N GLU A 53 0.64 2.19 8.01
CA GLU A 53 -0.58 1.40 8.22
C GLU A 53 -1.38 1.85 9.46
N SER A 54 -0.68 2.26 10.52
CA SER A 54 -1.30 2.75 11.76
C SER A 54 -2.12 4.04 11.55
N ARG A 55 -1.83 4.80 10.49
CA ARG A 55 -2.42 6.10 10.16
C ARG A 55 -3.37 6.07 8.96
N LEU A 56 -3.53 4.92 8.30
CA LEU A 56 -4.49 4.77 7.21
C LEU A 56 -5.90 4.58 7.75
N LYS A 57 -6.87 5.18 7.05
CA LYS A 57 -8.29 4.88 7.25
C LYS A 57 -8.55 3.40 6.93
N PRO A 58 -9.46 2.74 7.65
CA PRO A 58 -9.91 1.41 7.27
C PRO A 58 -10.62 1.45 5.92
N HIS A 59 -10.56 0.35 5.17
CA HIS A 59 -11.35 0.14 3.97
C HIS A 59 -12.86 0.08 4.31
N SER A 60 -13.73 0.24 3.31
CA SER A 60 -15.19 0.17 3.46
C SER A 60 -15.69 -1.14 4.08
N CYS A 61 -14.94 -2.23 3.90
CA CYS A 61 -15.18 -3.53 4.55
C CYS A 61 -14.82 -3.57 6.05
N GLY A 62 -14.27 -2.50 6.61
CA GLY A 62 -13.82 -2.40 8.01
C GLY A 62 -12.40 -2.91 8.28
N ALA A 63 -11.75 -3.56 7.31
CA ALA A 63 -10.36 -4.02 7.45
C ALA A 63 -9.35 -2.88 7.27
N ARG A 64 -8.15 -3.04 7.83
CA ARG A 64 -7.03 -2.11 7.62
C ARG A 64 -6.20 -2.54 6.40
N PHE A 65 -5.72 -1.56 5.64
CA PHE A 65 -4.75 -1.80 4.57
C PHE A 65 -3.40 -2.25 5.13
N ARG A 66 -2.74 -3.17 4.42
CA ARG A 66 -1.51 -3.84 4.84
C ARG A 66 -0.53 -3.94 3.69
N HIS A 67 0.76 -3.68 3.93
CA HIS A 67 1.80 -3.77 2.92
C HIS A 67 2.14 -5.22 2.53
N ASP A 68 1.94 -6.16 3.47
CA ASP A 68 2.24 -7.59 3.33
C ASP A 68 1.02 -8.42 2.93
N ALA A 69 -0.16 -7.81 2.84
CA ALA A 69 -1.37 -8.52 2.41
C ALA A 69 -1.37 -8.75 0.91
N MET A 70 -1.94 -9.89 0.52
CA MET A 70 -2.32 -10.16 -0.86
C MET A 70 -3.80 -9.82 -1.05
N PRO A 71 -4.17 -9.12 -2.15
CA PRO A 71 -5.57 -8.91 -2.50
C PRO A 71 -6.30 -10.25 -2.58
N LYS A 72 -7.56 -10.29 -2.12
CA LYS A 72 -8.39 -11.49 -2.14
C LYS A 72 -9.56 -11.32 -3.09
N CYS A 73 -10.02 -12.43 -3.65
CA CYS A 73 -11.27 -12.43 -4.39
C CYS A 73 -12.44 -12.15 -3.42
N PRO A 74 -13.28 -11.12 -3.65
CA PRO A 74 -14.39 -10.79 -2.76
C PRO A 74 -15.48 -11.87 -2.71
N HIS A 75 -15.52 -12.77 -3.71
CA HIS A 75 -16.51 -13.84 -3.77
C HIS A 75 -16.09 -15.12 -3.02
N CYS A 76 -14.82 -15.50 -3.07
CA CYS A 76 -14.34 -16.78 -2.51
C CYS A 76 -13.22 -16.65 -1.47
N GLY A 77 -12.69 -15.44 -1.24
CA GLY A 77 -11.65 -15.19 -0.24
C GLY A 77 -10.27 -15.79 -0.59
N VAL A 78 -10.11 -16.38 -1.77
CA VAL A 78 -8.82 -16.90 -2.24
C VAL A 78 -7.90 -15.73 -2.59
N SER A 79 -6.64 -15.81 -2.16
CA SER A 79 -5.61 -14.84 -2.52
C SER A 79 -5.40 -14.82 -4.03
N LEU A 80 -5.41 -13.63 -4.60
CA LEU A 80 -5.10 -13.39 -6.01
C LEU A 80 -3.58 -13.46 -6.17
N ILE A 81 -3.05 -14.67 -6.30
CA ILE A 81 -1.63 -14.93 -6.51
C ILE A 81 -1.33 -14.76 -8.01
N SER A 82 -0.45 -13.82 -8.36
CA SER A 82 0.19 -13.83 -9.68
C SER A 82 1.36 -14.82 -9.65
N SER A 83 1.29 -15.87 -10.46
CA SER A 83 2.34 -16.89 -10.60
C SER A 83 3.55 -16.44 -11.43
N VAL A 84 3.54 -15.20 -11.90
CA VAL A 84 4.65 -14.57 -12.61
C VAL A 84 4.83 -13.20 -11.99
N LEU A 85 6.03 -12.92 -11.47
CA LEU A 85 6.81 -11.70 -11.72
C LEU A 85 8.01 -11.70 -10.74
N GLY A 86 9.20 -11.88 -11.30
CA GLY A 86 10.49 -11.83 -10.58
C GLY A 86 10.94 -10.40 -10.23
N VAL A 87 10.02 -9.44 -10.24
CA VAL A 87 10.22 -8.03 -9.93
C VAL A 87 8.90 -7.52 -9.37
N SER A 88 8.95 -6.53 -8.48
CA SER A 88 7.83 -5.95 -7.71
C SER A 88 6.70 -5.41 -8.59
N GLU A 89 5.94 -6.29 -9.19
CA GLU A 89 4.80 -6.01 -10.06
C GLU A 89 3.62 -6.83 -9.51
N PHE A 90 2.58 -6.13 -9.07
CA PHE A 90 1.29 -6.76 -8.76
C PHE A 90 0.32 -6.44 -9.89
N VAL A 91 -0.29 -7.47 -10.47
CA VAL A 91 -1.41 -7.29 -11.39
C VAL A 91 -2.64 -6.98 -10.54
N VAL A 92 -3.15 -5.75 -10.62
CA VAL A 92 -4.41 -5.39 -9.96
C VAL A 92 -5.55 -6.04 -10.74
N VAL A 93 -6.18 -7.06 -10.17
CA VAL A 93 -7.40 -7.69 -10.71
C VAL A 93 -8.66 -7.06 -10.08
N GLY A 94 -8.51 -5.97 -9.33
CA GLY A 94 -9.57 -5.35 -8.52
C GLY A 94 -9.58 -3.82 -8.58
N GLU A 95 -10.03 -3.20 -7.51
CA GLU A 95 -10.17 -1.75 -7.36
C GLU A 95 -8.83 -1.10 -6.95
N ILE A 96 -8.45 -0.02 -7.62
CA ILE A 96 -7.31 0.83 -7.24
C ILE A 96 -7.86 2.09 -6.58
N ILE A 97 -7.47 2.32 -5.34
CA ILE A 97 -7.80 3.52 -4.59
C ILE A 97 -6.58 4.45 -4.61
N ASP A 98 -6.76 5.65 -5.15
CA ASP A 98 -5.76 6.72 -5.07
C ASP A 98 -5.87 7.39 -3.70
N GLY A 99 -4.89 7.13 -2.83
CA GLY A 99 -4.90 7.63 -1.47
C GLY A 99 -4.80 9.15 -1.36
N GLN A 100 -4.27 9.83 -2.38
CA GLN A 100 -4.20 11.29 -2.44
C GLN A 100 -5.56 11.87 -2.82
N ALA A 101 -6.25 11.29 -3.81
CA ALA A 101 -7.58 11.74 -4.22
C ALA A 101 -8.65 11.48 -3.13
N GLU A 102 -8.56 10.35 -2.44
CA GLU A 102 -9.57 9.87 -1.48
C GLU A 102 -9.29 10.26 -0.02
N ASN A 103 -8.21 11.01 0.25
CA ASN A 103 -7.76 11.35 1.61
C ASN A 103 -7.67 10.10 2.52
N ALA A 104 -6.77 9.18 2.17
CA ALA A 104 -6.61 7.89 2.86
C ALA A 104 -6.09 7.98 4.30
N TRP A 105 -5.70 9.16 4.76
CA TRP A 105 -5.17 9.38 6.10
C TRP A 105 -6.29 9.55 7.13
N LEU A 106 -6.11 8.99 8.33
CA LEU A 106 -6.88 9.38 9.50
C LEU A 106 -6.56 10.86 9.79
N ASP A 107 -7.59 11.66 10.11
CA ASP A 107 -7.42 13.11 10.32
C ASP A 107 -6.26 13.38 11.27
N LEU A 108 -5.25 14.09 10.77
CA LEU A 108 -4.13 14.55 11.59
C LEU A 108 -4.68 15.70 12.44
N GLU A 109 -5.16 15.38 13.65
CA GLU A 109 -5.41 16.43 14.64
C GLU A 109 -4.11 17.23 14.85
N SER A 110 -4.24 18.54 14.66
CA SER A 110 -3.23 19.58 14.78
C SER A 110 -2.62 19.68 16.17
#